data_AF-A0A0E2YWS6-F1
#
_entry.id   AF-A0A0E2YWS6-F1
#
_cell.length_a   1.000
_cell.length_b   1.000
_cell.length_c   1.000
_cell.angle_alpha   90.00
_cell.angle_beta   90.00
_cell.angle_gamma   90.00
#
_symmetry.space_group_name_H-M   'P 1'
#
loop_
_entity.id
_entity.type
_entity.pdbx_description
1 polymer ?
#
loop_
_entity_poly.entity_id
_entity_poly.type
_entity_poly.pdbx_seq_one_letter_code
_entity_poly.pdbx_strand_id
1 'polypeptide(L)'
;MGNVIPRNAEWIQASATVFDPEQNKVRLDDGRVIGYRQLVVCPGIRTAWEKIEGLEETLGKNGVTSNYRHDLAPYTWELVQGFKS
;
A
#
# COMPACT_ATOMS: atom_id res chain seq x y z
N MET A 1 16.12 -6.84 -4.51
CA MET A 1 14.65 -6.88 -4.41
C MET A 1 14.03 -8.30 -4.44
N GLY A 2 14.80 -9.40 -4.36
CA GLY A 2 14.25 -10.78 -4.47
C GLY A 2 14.35 -11.65 -3.21
N ASN A 3 14.80 -11.12 -2.07
CA ASN A 3 15.18 -11.95 -0.92
C ASN A 3 14.00 -12.48 -0.09
N VAL A 4 12.76 -12.09 -0.41
CA VAL A 4 11.56 -12.48 0.36
C VAL A 4 10.57 -13.31 -0.46
N ILE A 5 10.75 -13.40 -1.78
CA ILE A 5 9.91 -14.26 -2.62
C ILE A 5 10.45 -15.70 -2.53
N PRO A 6 9.60 -16.71 -2.24
CA PRO A 6 10.05 -18.09 -2.17
C PRO A 6 10.65 -18.57 -3.50
N ARG A 7 11.66 -19.45 -3.43
CA ARG A 7 12.43 -19.92 -4.61
C ARG A 7 11.57 -20.50 -5.74
N ASN A 8 10.43 -21.10 -5.41
CA ASN A 8 9.55 -21.78 -6.37
C ASN A 8 8.26 -20.99 -6.65
N ALA A 9 8.19 -19.72 -6.26
CA ALA A 9 7.06 -18.84 -6.56
C ALA A 9 7.38 -17.97 -7.78
N GLU A 10 6.41 -17.81 -8.66
CA GLU A 10 6.49 -16.82 -9.74
C GLU A 10 6.05 -15.45 -9.21
N TRP A 11 6.91 -14.45 -9.34
CA TRP A 11 6.54 -13.07 -9.00
C TRP A 11 6.03 -12.33 -10.23
N ILE A 12 4.71 -12.23 -10.32
CA ILE A 12 4.04 -11.42 -11.35
C ILE A 12 4.01 -9.97 -10.85
N GLN A 13 4.87 -9.12 -11.41
CA GLN A 13 4.95 -7.69 -11.10
C GLN A 13 3.89 -6.89 -11.87
N ALA A 14 2.64 -7.01 -11.45
CA ALA A 14 1.51 -6.27 -12.01
C ALA A 14 0.42 -6.10 -10.95
N SER A 15 -0.41 -5.07 -11.09
CA SER A 15 -1.52 -4.85 -10.15
C SER A 15 -2.71 -5.71 -10.54
N ALA A 16 -3.32 -6.40 -9.57
CA ALA A 16 -4.62 -7.03 -9.77
C ALA A 16 -5.71 -5.93 -9.80
N THR A 17 -6.49 -5.87 -10.87
CA THR A 17 -7.50 -4.82 -11.09
C THR A 17 -8.92 -5.33 -10.90
N VAL A 18 -9.20 -6.58 -11.26
CA VAL A 18 -10.54 -7.18 -11.17
C VAL A 18 -10.44 -8.64 -10.71
N PHE A 19 -11.26 -8.99 -9.71
CA PHE A 19 -11.54 -10.38 -9.35
C PHE A 19 -12.78 -10.87 -10.12
N ASP A 20 -12.65 -11.98 -10.85
CA ASP A 20 -13.74 -12.67 -11.53
C ASP A 20 -13.92 -14.06 -10.87
N PRO A 21 -14.60 -14.11 -9.71
CA PRO A 21 -14.68 -15.32 -8.89
C PRO A 21 -15.47 -16.44 -9.57
N GLU A 22 -16.48 -16.09 -10.36
CA GLU A 22 -17.32 -17.05 -11.10
C GLU A 22 -16.50 -17.84 -12.13
N GLN A 23 -15.47 -17.22 -12.71
CA GLN A 23 -14.58 -17.87 -13.67
C GLN A 23 -13.25 -18.32 -13.08
N ASN A 24 -13.04 -18.12 -11.77
CA ASN A 24 -11.77 -18.31 -11.09
C ASN A 24 -10.60 -17.57 -11.77
N LYS A 25 -10.77 -16.26 -12.04
CA LYS A 25 -9.77 -15.44 -12.73
C LYS A 25 -9.48 -14.11 -12.01
N VAL A 26 -8.29 -13.59 -12.24
CA VAL A 26 -7.87 -12.23 -11.88
C VAL A 26 -7.39 -11.51 -13.13
N ARG A 27 -7.86 -10.28 -13.35
CA ARG A 27 -7.36 -9.40 -14.42
C ARG A 27 -6.29 -8.49 -13.86
N LEU A 28 -5.24 -8.27 -14.65
CA LEU A 28 -4.12 -7.41 -14.30
C LEU A 28 -4.22 -6.05 -15.01
N ASP A 29 -3.48 -5.06 -14.52
CA ASP A 29 -3.40 -3.71 -15.10
C ASP A 29 -2.78 -3.66 -16.49
N ASP A 30 -1.95 -4.64 -16.83
CA ASP A 30 -1.34 -4.82 -18.15
C ASP A 30 -2.19 -5.62 -19.14
N GLY A 31 -3.45 -5.94 -18.78
CA GLY A 31 -4.40 -6.64 -19.63
C GLY A 31 -4.28 -8.18 -19.60
N ARG A 32 -3.28 -8.75 -18.92
CA ARG A 32 -3.22 -10.21 -18.71
C ARG A 32 -4.37 -10.70 -17.83
N VAL A 33 -4.72 -11.98 -17.99
CA VAL A 33 -5.73 -12.67 -17.17
C VAL A 33 -5.12 -13.94 -16.61
N ILE A 34 -5.14 -14.08 -15.28
CA ILE A 34 -4.57 -15.23 -14.58
C ILE A 34 -5.69 -16.08 -14.00
N GLY A 35 -5.74 -17.36 -14.39
CA GLY A 35 -6.66 -18.33 -13.79
C GLY A 35 -6.08 -18.91 -12.50
N TYR A 36 -6.94 -19.29 -11.56
CA TYR A 36 -6.53 -19.92 -10.31
C TYR A 36 -7.40 -21.15 -9.97
N ARG A 37 -6.86 -22.04 -9.15
CA ARG A 37 -7.65 -23.10 -8.47
C ARG A 37 -8.10 -22.66 -7.07
N GLN A 38 -7.26 -21.87 -6.41
CA GLN A 38 -7.51 -21.26 -5.10
C GLN A 38 -6.90 -19.85 -5.14
N LEU A 39 -7.60 -18.88 -4.56
CA LEU A 39 -7.14 -17.50 -4.48
C LEU A 39 -7.02 -17.08 -3.01
N VAL A 40 -5.81 -16.71 -2.60
CA VAL A 40 -5.55 -16.09 -1.29
C VAL A 40 -5.36 -14.59 -1.52
N VAL A 41 -6.20 -13.77 -0.89
CA VAL A 41 -6.25 -12.31 -1.12
C VAL A 41 -5.56 -11.59 0.03
N CYS A 42 -4.47 -10.87 -0.25
CA CYS A 42 -3.69 -10.13 0.74
C CYS A 42 -3.25 -8.72 0.27
N PRO A 43 -4.18 -7.83 -0.18
CA PRO A 43 -3.83 -6.50 -0.72
C PRO A 43 -3.40 -5.47 0.33
N GLY A 44 -3.49 -5.81 1.62
CA GLY A 44 -3.25 -4.87 2.72
C GLY A 44 -4.40 -3.89 2.92
N ILE A 45 -4.08 -2.70 3.43
CA ILE A 45 -5.04 -1.63 3.75
C ILE A 45 -4.66 -0.35 2.99
N ARG A 46 -5.66 0.37 2.46
CA ARG A 46 -5.49 1.73 1.95
C ARG A 46 -5.73 2.72 3.08
N THR A 47 -4.78 3.59 3.34
CA THR A 47 -4.95 4.74 4.24
C THR A 47 -5.77 5.82 3.53
N ALA A 48 -7.00 6.06 4.01
CA ALA A 48 -7.94 7.00 3.41
C ALA A 48 -7.73 8.43 3.95
N TRP A 49 -6.58 9.04 3.63
CA TRP A 49 -6.22 10.38 4.09
C TRP A 49 -7.25 11.44 3.70
N GLU A 50 -7.84 11.27 2.51
CA GLU A 50 -8.85 12.16 1.96
C GLU A 50 -10.16 12.20 2.76
N LYS A 51 -10.33 11.31 3.75
CA LYS A 51 -11.49 11.30 4.65
C LYS A 51 -11.39 12.31 5.79
N ILE A 52 -10.25 12.97 5.96
CA ILE A 52 -10.06 14.03 6.94
C ILE A 52 -9.86 15.33 6.18
N GLU A 53 -10.84 16.22 6.27
CA GLU A 53 -10.82 17.53 5.60
C GLU A 53 -9.57 18.32 5.98
N GLY A 54 -8.85 18.84 4.98
CA GLY A 54 -7.63 19.63 5.18
C GLY A 54 -6.36 18.82 5.51
N LEU A 55 -6.44 17.49 5.65
CA LEU A 55 -5.29 16.69 6.09
C LEU A 55 -4.22 16.60 5.01
N GLU A 56 -4.57 16.19 3.80
CA GLU A 56 -3.58 15.97 2.72
C GLU A 56 -2.84 17.26 2.37
N GLU A 57 -3.50 18.41 2.48
CA GLU A 57 -2.94 19.72 2.21
C GLU A 57 -1.85 20.10 3.19
N THR A 58 -1.85 19.59 4.43
CA THR A 58 -0.87 19.93 5.47
C THR A 58 0.01 18.76 5.92
N LEU A 59 -0.28 17.53 5.50
CA LEU A 59 0.46 16.34 5.92
C LEU A 59 1.93 16.40 5.47
N GLY A 60 2.85 16.34 6.43
CA GLY A 60 4.31 16.50 6.22
C GLY A 60 4.82 17.93 6.43
N LYS A 61 3.97 18.86 6.86
CA LYS A 61 4.35 20.24 7.20
C LYS A 61 3.53 20.76 8.38
N ASN A 62 3.89 21.94 8.90
CA ASN A 62 3.17 22.61 9.99
C ASN A 62 2.95 21.72 11.24
N GLY A 63 3.88 20.82 11.55
CA GLY A 63 3.72 19.86 12.65
C GLY A 63 2.74 18.71 12.41
N VAL A 64 2.14 18.58 11.23
CA VAL A 64 1.22 17.48 10.91
C VAL A 64 1.96 16.34 10.21
N THR A 65 1.87 15.13 10.75
CA THR A 65 2.65 13.96 10.30
C THR A 65 1.88 12.65 10.53
N SER A 66 2.37 11.54 9.97
CA SER A 66 1.87 10.20 10.29
C SER A 66 2.91 9.12 10.02
N ASN A 67 3.10 8.21 10.97
CA ASN A 67 4.01 7.06 10.81
C ASN A 67 3.51 6.01 9.81
N TYR A 68 2.24 6.07 9.39
CA TYR A 68 1.72 5.18 8.36
C TYR A 68 2.23 5.54 6.94
N ARG A 69 2.73 6.76 6.75
CA ARG A 69 3.49 7.15 5.54
C ARG A 69 4.97 6.95 5.84
N HIS A 70 5.60 5.97 5.20
CA HIS A 70 6.99 5.62 5.45
C HIS A 70 7.95 6.82 5.29
N ASP A 71 7.71 7.67 4.29
CA ASP A 71 8.49 8.88 4.04
C ASP A 71 8.31 9.97 5.11
N LEU A 72 7.25 9.92 5.92
CA LEU A 72 7.00 10.88 7.01
C LEU A 72 7.42 10.37 8.39
N ALA A 73 7.64 9.07 8.56
CA ALA A 73 8.06 8.53 9.85
C ALA A 73 9.31 9.24 10.43
N PRO A 74 10.34 9.61 9.64
CA PRO A 74 11.46 10.41 10.15
C PRO A 74 11.04 11.81 10.63
N TYR A 75 10.16 12.48 9.88
CA TYR A 75 9.64 13.80 10.25
C TYR A 75 8.82 13.76 11.55
N THR A 76 8.05 12.69 11.78
CA THR A 76 7.39 12.49 13.07
C THR A 76 8.39 12.47 14.22
N TRP A 77 9.53 11.79 14.03
CA TRP A 77 10.55 11.72 15.06
C TRP A 77 11.22 13.08 15.30
N GLU A 78 11.52 13.83 14.24
CA GLU A 78 12.05 15.19 14.34
C GLU A 78 11.12 16.11 15.16
N LEU A 79 9.81 16.07 14.91
CA LEU A 79 8.82 16.85 15.66
C LEU A 79 8.80 16.48 17.14
N VAL A 80 8.89 15.19 17.48
CA VAL A 80 8.96 14.72 18.87
C VAL A 80 10.24 15.21 19.55
N GLN A 81 11.40 15.15 18.87
CA GLN A 81 12.67 15.64 19.43
C GLN A 81 12.69 17.15 19.63
N GLY A 82 12.03 17.90 18.75
CA GLY A 82 11.93 19.35 18.82
C GLY A 82 10.90 19.88 19.81
N PHE A 83 10.04 19.01 20.37
CA PHE A 83 8.99 19.40 21.29
C PHE A 83 9.57 19.99 22.60
N LYS A 84 9.10 21.17 22.99
CA LYS A 84 9.47 21.85 24.24
C LYS A 84 8.21 22.20 25.03
N SER A 85 8.28 22.03 26.35
CA SER A 85 7.22 22.39 27.30
C SER A 85 7.30 23.85 27.74
#